data_AF-A0A938Z142-F1
#
_entry.id   AF-A0A938Z142-F1
#
_cell.length_a   1.000
_cell.length_b   1.000
_cell.length_c   1.000
_cell.angle_alpha   90.00
_cell.angle_beta   90.00
_cell.angle_gamma   90.00
#
_symmetry.space_group_name_H-M   'P 1'
#
loop_
_entity.id
_entity.type
_entity.pdbx_description
1 polymer ?
#
loop_
_entity_poly.entity_id
_entity_poly.type
_entity_poly.pdbx_seq_one_letter_code
_entity_poly.pdbx_strand_id
1 'polypeptide(L)' 'MKEMIQRNYYLDRLIRNMWNGEIKVITGIRRCGKSVLLFELFDEYLRNHGTDATQIIKIELDQRR' A
#
# COMPACT_ATOMS: atom_id res chain seq x y z
N MET A 1 7.29 -2.87 -20.46
CA MET A 1 6.65 -2.55 -19.16
C MET A 1 6.10 -3.85 -18.61
N LYS A 2 6.49 -4.23 -17.38
CA LYS A 2 6.02 -5.49 -16.79
C LYS A 2 4.70 -5.19 -16.10
N GLU A 3 3.63 -5.84 -16.55
CA GLU A 3 2.31 -5.70 -15.96
C GLU A 3 2.38 -6.16 -14.49
N MET A 4 2.07 -5.27 -13.56
CA MET A 4 2.14 -5.59 -12.14
C MET A 4 1.00 -6.56 -11.81
N ILE A 5 1.36 -7.68 -11.15
CA ILE A 5 0.36 -8.69 -10.75
C ILE A 5 -0.59 -8.04 -9.75
N GLN A 6 -1.86 -7.98 -10.14
CA GLN A 6 -2.95 -7.42 -9.35
C GLN A 6 -3.15 -8.25 -8.07
N ARG A 7 -3.11 -7.60 -6.90
CA ARG A 7 -3.28 -8.23 -5.58
C ARG A 7 -4.66 -7.96 -4.98
N ASN A 8 -5.69 -8.11 -5.81
CA ASN A 8 -7.06 -7.65 -5.53
C ASN A 8 -7.53 -8.05 -4.13
N TYR A 9 -7.41 -9.32 -3.74
CA TYR A 9 -7.84 -9.77 -2.40
C TYR A 9 -7.26 -8.95 -1.25
N TYR A 10 -5.95 -8.67 -1.25
CA TYR A 10 -5.29 -7.92 -0.19
C TYR A 10 -5.57 -6.42 -0.29
N LEU A 11 -5.61 -5.89 -1.51
CA LEU A 11 -5.91 -4.48 -1.78
C LEU A 11 -7.35 -4.16 -1.37
N ASP A 12 -8.33 -4.95 -1.78
CA ASP A 12 -9.74 -4.80 -1.41
C ASP A 12 -9.94 -4.88 0.11
N ARG A 13 -9.14 -5.73 0.78
CA ARG A 13 -9.17 -5.80 2.25
C ARG A 13 -8.68 -4.50 2.88
N LEU A 14 -7.65 -3.85 2.34
CA LEU A 14 -7.20 -2.55 2.83
C LEU A 14 -8.24 -1.47 2.57
N ILE A 15 -8.78 -1.43 1.34
CA ILE A 15 -9.80 -0.46 0.92
C ILE A 15 -11.04 -0.55 1.81
N ARG A 16 -11.58 -1.76 2.05
CA ARG A 16 -12.78 -1.92 2.89
C ARG A 16 -12.59 -1.46 4.33
N ASN A 17 -11.35 -1.41 4.82
CA ASN A 17 -11.04 -1.04 6.19
C ASN A 17 -10.44 0.37 6.30
N MET A 18 -10.29 1.10 5.20
CA MET A 18 -9.72 2.44 5.21
C MET A 18 -10.67 3.46 5.85
N TRP A 19 -10.12 4.57 6.36
CA TRP A 19 -10.88 5.70 6.93
C TRP A 19 -11.81 5.36 8.10
N ASN A 20 -11.60 4.26 8.81
CA ASN A 20 -12.40 3.89 9.98
C ASN A 20 -11.80 4.36 11.32
N GLY A 21 -10.77 5.21 11.29
CA GLY A 21 -10.10 5.75 12.50
C GLY A 21 -9.08 4.82 13.16
N GLU A 22 -8.88 3.60 12.65
CA GLU A 22 -7.94 2.63 13.22
C GLU A 22 -6.64 2.50 12.42
N ILE A 23 -5.55 2.18 13.12
CA ILE A 23 -4.25 1.87 12.50
C ILE A 23 -4.30 0.46 11.87
N LYS A 24 -3.78 0.33 10.64
CA LYS A 24 -3.71 -0.94 9.93
C LYS A 24 -2.28 -1.48 9.93
N VAL A 25 -2.10 -2.68 10.46
CA VAL A 25 -0.80 -3.37 10.50
C VAL A 25 -0.80 -4.51 9.50
N ILE A 26 0.16 -4.48 8.56
CA ILE A 26 0.34 -5.55 7.57
C ILE A 26 1.55 -6.40 7.96
N THR A 27 1.30 -7.66 8.27
CA THR A 27 2.34 -8.62 8.66
C THR A 27 2.57 -9.66 7.56
N GLY A 28 3.67 -10.42 7.67
CA GLY A 28 4.00 -11.50 6.75
C GLY A 28 5.50 -11.70 6.58
N ILE A 29 5.89 -12.81 5.97
CA ILE A 29 7.30 -13.20 5.78
C ILE A 29 8.07 -12.25 4.85
N ARG A 30 9.41 -12.31 4.89
CA ARG A 30 10.29 -11.54 3.98
C ARG A 30 9.95 -11.88 2.51
N ARG A 31 9.99 -10.89 1.62
CA ARG A 31 9.68 -11.00 0.17
C ARG A 31 8.25 -11.38 -0.20
N CYS A 32 7.29 -11.43 0.73
CA CYS A 32 5.88 -11.66 0.36
C CYS A 32 5.22 -10.45 -0.34
N GLY A 33 5.92 -9.32 -0.47
CA GLY A 33 5.46 -8.13 -1.22
C GLY A 33 4.56 -7.18 -0.45
N LYS A 34 4.76 -7.04 0.87
CA LYS A 34 4.07 -6.03 1.70
C LYS A 34 4.39 -4.60 1.24
N SER A 35 5.67 -4.33 0.96
CA SER A 35 6.11 -3.01 0.46
C SER A 35 5.45 -2.66 -0.87
N VAL A 36 5.38 -3.62 -1.80
CA VAL A 36 4.65 -3.45 -3.08
C VAL A 36 3.16 -3.18 -2.84
N LEU A 37 2.52 -3.91 -1.92
CA LEU A 37 1.11 -3.68 -1.60
C LEU A 37 0.84 -2.27 -1.07
N LEU A 38 1.70 -1.73 -0.18
CA LEU A 38 1.49 -0.41 0.42
C LEU A 38 2.00 0.74 -0.45
N PHE A 39 3.24 0.65 -0.93
CA PHE A 39 3.94 1.77 -1.57
C PHE A 39 3.66 1.90 -3.06
N GLU A 40 3.15 0.85 -3.70
CA GLU A 40 2.79 0.87 -5.13
C GLU A 40 1.27 0.74 -5.30
N LEU A 41 0.69 -0.41 -4.94
CA LEU A 41 -0.71 -0.70 -5.25
C LEU A 41 -1.71 0.19 -4.49
N PHE A 42 -1.54 0.33 -3.18
CA PHE A 42 -2.43 1.15 -2.38
C PHE A 42 -2.21 2.65 -2.62
N ASP A 43 -0.97 3.06 -2.87
CA ASP A 43 -0.64 4.43 -3.30
C ASP A 43 -1.31 4.80 -4.63
N GLU A 44 -1.21 3.93 -5.63
CA GLU A 44 -1.89 4.09 -6.92
C GLU A 44 -3.41 4.17 -6.75
N TYR A 45 -3.99 3.29 -5.93
CA TYR A 45 -5.41 3.34 -5.60
C TYR A 45 -5.80 4.71 -5.00
N LEU A 46 -5.08 5.20 -3.98
CA LEU A 46 -5.37 6.47 -3.33
C LEU A 46 -5.32 7.64 -4.32
N ARG A 47 -4.31 7.67 -5.19
CA ARG A 47 -4.13 8.71 -6.22
C ARG A 47 -5.25 8.68 -7.26
N ASN A 48 -5.64 7.50 -7.72
CA ASN A 48 -6.74 7.33 -8.66
C ASN A 48 -8.11 7.69 -8.06
N HIS A 49 -8.20 7.78 -6.72
CA HIS A 49 -9.42 8.15 -5.99
C HIS A 49 -9.32 9.54 -5.35
N GLY A 50 -8.48 10.43 -5.89
CA GLY A 50 -8.48 11.85 -5.55
C GLY A 50 -7.59 12.26 -4.38
N THR A 51 -6.77 11.35 -3.84
CA THR A 51 -5.73 11.72 -2.87
C THR A 51 -4.54 12.33 -3.62
N ASP A 52 -4.15 13.56 -3.28
CA ASP A 52 -2.97 14.15 -3.88
C ASP A 52 -1.69 13.45 -3.38
N ALA A 53 -0.70 13.27 -4.24
CA ALA A 53 0.55 12.60 -3.88
C ALA A 53 1.28 13.29 -2.71
N THR A 54 1.14 14.61 -2.56
CA THR A 54 1.71 15.37 -1.44
C THR A 54 1.10 15.02 -0.09
N GLN A 55 -0.10 14.42 -0.08
CA GLN A 55 -0.79 13.97 1.13
C GLN A 55 -0.41 12.53 1.52
N ILE A 56 0.44 11.86 0.74
CA ILE A 56 0.88 10.48 0.99
C ILE A 56 2.33 10.50 1.48
N ILE A 57 2.53 10.20 2.76
CA ILE A 57 3.86 10.14 3.36
C ILE A 57 4.34 8.69 3.37
N LYS A 58 5.40 8.41 2.61
CA LYS A 58 6.07 7.09 2.59
C LYS A 58 7.35 7.15 3.40
N ILE A 59 7.50 6.21 4.34
CA ILE A 59 8.70 6.10 5.18
C ILE A 59 9.25 4.68 5.05
N GLU A 60 10.43 4.55 4.45
CA GLU A 60 11.18 3.30 4.40
C GLU A 60 12.09 3.22 5.64
N LEU A 61 11.83 2.22 6.50
CA LEU A 61 12.56 2.03 7.75
C LEU A 61 13.61 0.91 7.67
N ASP A 62 13.65 0.17 6.56
CA ASP A 62 14.54 -0.96 6.32
C ASP A 62 15.79 -0.62 5.49
N GLN A 63 15.82 0.56 4.86
CA GLN A 63 17.00 1.11 4.21
C GLN A 63 17.99 1.59 5.28
N ARG A 64 19.00 0.76 5.60
CA ARG A 64 20.19 1.26 6.28
C ARG A 64 21.02 2.07 5.27
N ARG A 65 21.28 3.34 5.58
CA ARG A 65 22.37 4.08 4.94
C ARG A 65 23.72 3.48 5.33
#